data_AF-A0A850BB71-F1
#
_entry.id   AF-A0A850BB71-F1
#
_cell.length_a   1.000
_cell.length_b   1.000
_cell.length_c   1.000
_cell.angle_alpha   90.00
_cell.angle_beta   90.00
_cell.angle_gamma   90.00
#
_symmetry.space_group_name_H-M   'P 1'
#
loop_
_entity.id
_entity.type
_entity.pdbx_description
1 polymer ?
#
loop_
_entity_poly.entity_id
_entity_poly.type
_entity_poly.pdbx_seq_one_letter_code
_entity_poly.pdbx_strand_id
1 'polypeptide(L)'
;MRMHRIWAFSLLCLATSLGAASCSSDVDGGSGGSAGSGGSAGGGGSGFTWYTTCGDPVCGGDGGAGGAMPPAGVNPCSASQTEGAACSMENEQCWPGVGCGVLLVCATSDPKMQPGGCPISRARYKKDIAYLPEGELHRVHDDLMAMRIATWRYTSEPAAAREHLGFIIDDNPLSPAISTNGDQVDLYGYTSMAVVAAQVHDKRLDALERELHALREEIGALREKAARCEP
;
A
#
# COMPACT_ATOMS: atom_id res chain seq x y z
N MET A 1 6.41 59.66 -13.15
CA MET A 1 4.94 59.82 -12.96
C MET A 1 4.24 59.68 -14.31
N ARG A 2 3.51 58.57 -14.51
CA ARG A 2 2.42 58.29 -15.49
C ARG A 2 2.17 56.77 -15.44
N MET A 3 1.33 56.31 -14.50
CA MET A 3 -0.05 55.81 -14.73
C MET A 3 -0.10 54.73 -15.83
N HIS A 4 -0.02 53.44 -15.47
CA HIS A 4 -1.15 52.52 -15.22
C HIS A 4 -2.14 52.37 -16.38
N ARG A 5 -2.13 51.19 -17.00
CA ARG A 5 -3.28 50.62 -17.71
C ARG A 5 -3.43 49.15 -17.33
N ILE A 6 -4.35 48.92 -16.42
CA ILE A 6 -4.93 47.64 -16.02
C ILE A 6 -5.90 47.23 -17.14
N TRP A 7 -5.78 46.01 -17.66
CA TRP A 7 -6.84 45.38 -18.45
C TRP A 7 -7.44 44.27 -17.62
N ALA A 8 -8.60 44.57 -17.02
CA ALA A 8 -9.52 43.61 -16.47
C ALA A 8 -10.51 43.21 -17.58
N PHE A 9 -10.57 41.93 -17.92
CA PHE A 9 -11.71 41.35 -18.61
C PHE A 9 -12.30 40.26 -17.71
N SER A 10 -13.47 40.56 -17.19
CA SER A 10 -14.41 39.64 -16.56
C SER A 10 -15.56 39.35 -17.54
N LEU A 11 -16.34 38.31 -17.19
CA LEU A 11 -17.55 37.78 -17.84
C LEU A 11 -17.25 36.81 -19.01
N LEU A 12 -17.91 35.67 -19.15
CA LEU A 12 -19.27 35.31 -18.74
C LEU A 12 -19.44 33.79 -18.63
N CYS A 13 -20.31 33.38 -17.71
CA CYS A 13 -20.85 32.04 -17.52
C CYS A 13 -21.42 31.40 -18.81
N LEU A 14 -21.27 30.08 -18.95
CA LEU A 14 -22.34 29.22 -19.45
C LEU A 14 -22.32 27.87 -18.73
N ALA A 15 -23.28 27.71 -17.83
CA ALA A 15 -23.68 26.42 -17.29
C ALA A 15 -24.70 25.80 -18.25
N THR A 16 -24.44 24.58 -18.71
CA THR A 16 -25.44 23.72 -19.35
C THR A 16 -25.46 22.38 -18.62
N SER A 17 -26.52 22.19 -17.86
CA SER A 17 -27.07 20.90 -17.45
C SER A 17 -27.68 20.18 -18.65
N LEU A 18 -27.57 18.84 -18.70
CA LEU A 18 -28.63 17.92 -19.12
C LEU A 18 -28.12 16.46 -19.09
N GLY A 19 -28.97 15.54 -18.59
CA GLY A 19 -28.93 14.13 -19.01
C GLY A 19 -28.62 13.11 -17.92
N ALA A 20 -29.53 12.92 -16.97
CA ALA A 20 -29.63 11.66 -16.25
C ALA A 20 -30.22 10.60 -17.18
N ALA A 21 -29.49 9.48 -17.37
CA ALA A 21 -30.00 8.27 -18.00
C ALA A 21 -29.98 7.15 -16.95
N SER A 22 -31.15 6.88 -16.40
CA SER A 22 -31.44 5.71 -15.58
C SER A 22 -31.77 4.52 -16.48
N CYS A 23 -31.11 3.39 -16.28
CA CYS A 23 -31.56 2.09 -16.79
C CYS A 23 -31.85 1.21 -15.57
N SER A 24 -33.14 1.07 -15.26
CA SER A 24 -33.67 0.05 -14.37
C SER A 24 -33.71 -1.27 -15.14
N SER A 25 -33.24 -2.35 -14.53
CA SER A 25 -33.47 -3.71 -15.01
C SER A 25 -33.98 -4.53 -13.83
N ASP A 26 -35.30 -4.60 -13.72
CA ASP A 26 -36.03 -5.56 -12.91
C ASP A 26 -35.71 -6.99 -13.38
N VAL A 27 -35.42 -7.89 -12.44
CA VAL A 27 -35.52 -9.34 -12.65
C VAL A 27 -36.32 -9.92 -11.51
N ASP A 28 -37.53 -10.33 -11.85
CA ASP A 28 -38.47 -11.07 -11.02
C ASP A 28 -37.99 -12.50 -10.72
N GLY A 29 -38.28 -12.94 -9.48
CA GLY A 29 -39.06 -14.16 -9.21
C GLY A 29 -38.37 -15.53 -9.35
N GLY A 30 -38.26 -16.25 -8.23
CA GLY A 30 -38.02 -17.70 -8.27
C GLY A 30 -37.79 -18.36 -6.91
N SER A 31 -38.89 -18.72 -6.23
CA SER A 31 -38.97 -19.50 -4.99
C SER A 31 -38.33 -20.89 -5.07
N GLY A 32 -37.79 -21.38 -3.95
CA GLY A 32 -37.41 -22.79 -3.80
C GLY A 32 -36.79 -23.11 -2.45
N GLY A 33 -37.62 -23.33 -1.44
CA GLY A 33 -37.18 -23.85 -0.14
C GLY A 33 -36.70 -25.29 -0.24
N SER A 34 -35.68 -25.63 0.56
CA SER A 34 -35.45 -27.00 1.04
C SER A 34 -34.75 -26.91 2.39
N ALA A 35 -35.56 -27.12 3.43
CA ALA A 35 -35.11 -27.39 4.77
C ALA A 35 -34.43 -28.76 4.77
N GLY A 36 -33.10 -28.77 4.97
CA GLY A 36 -32.32 -29.96 5.28
C GLY A 36 -31.98 -29.95 6.77
N SER A 37 -32.90 -30.42 7.60
CA SER A 37 -32.63 -30.75 9.00
C SER A 37 -31.83 -32.04 9.05
N GLY A 38 -30.53 -31.94 9.31
CA GLY A 38 -29.65 -33.08 9.56
C GLY A 38 -28.83 -32.80 10.82
N GLY A 39 -29.41 -33.09 11.98
CA GLY A 39 -28.68 -33.03 13.24
C GLY A 39 -27.65 -34.15 13.33
N SER A 40 -26.47 -33.83 13.82
CA SER A 40 -25.64 -34.75 14.59
C SER A 40 -24.89 -33.94 15.62
N ALA A 41 -25.37 -34.05 16.86
CA ALA A 41 -24.67 -33.62 18.05
C ALA A 41 -23.46 -34.55 18.28
N GLY A 42 -22.31 -33.98 18.59
CA GLY A 42 -21.14 -34.74 19.00
C GLY A 42 -19.97 -33.85 19.35
N GLY A 43 -19.83 -33.54 20.65
CA GLY A 43 -18.57 -33.10 21.24
C GLY A 43 -18.52 -31.62 21.60
N GLY A 44 -18.70 -31.34 22.90
CA GLY A 44 -18.40 -30.03 23.47
C GLY A 44 -16.94 -29.69 23.29
N GLY A 45 -16.67 -28.81 22.34
CA GLY A 45 -15.46 -28.01 22.23
C GLY A 45 -15.92 -26.60 21.97
N SER A 46 -15.48 -25.65 22.79
CA SER A 46 -15.55 -24.22 22.53
C SER A 46 -15.42 -23.91 21.04
N GLY A 47 -16.32 -23.08 20.49
CA GLY A 47 -16.55 -22.87 19.04
C GLY A 47 -15.38 -22.25 18.27
N PHE A 48 -14.26 -22.97 18.22
CA PHE A 48 -13.06 -22.60 17.51
C PHE A 48 -12.89 -23.46 16.25
N THR A 49 -12.29 -22.85 15.24
CA THR A 49 -12.00 -23.45 13.95
C THR A 49 -10.58 -23.08 13.56
N TRP A 50 -9.89 -23.98 12.88
CA TRP A 50 -8.59 -23.70 12.29
C TRP A 50 -8.74 -22.74 11.10
N TYR A 51 -8.02 -21.62 11.14
CA TYR A 51 -7.93 -20.66 10.04
C TYR A 51 -6.48 -20.46 9.60
N THR A 52 -6.27 -20.15 8.33
CA THR A 52 -4.94 -19.75 7.84
C THR A 52 -4.64 -18.30 8.17
N THR A 53 -3.38 -18.00 8.51
CA THR A 53 -2.88 -16.62 8.57
C THR A 53 -2.54 -16.09 7.18
N CYS A 54 -2.26 -14.80 7.08
CA CYS A 54 -1.88 -14.13 5.82
C CYS A 54 -0.53 -14.59 5.26
N GLY A 55 0.30 -15.22 6.09
CA GLY A 55 1.71 -15.48 5.78
C GLY A 55 2.58 -14.23 5.86
N ASP A 56 3.84 -14.39 5.50
CA ASP A 56 4.82 -13.30 5.50
C ASP A 56 4.54 -12.33 4.33
N PRO A 57 4.69 -11.01 4.54
CA PRO A 57 4.55 -10.04 3.45
C PRO A 57 5.60 -10.22 2.35
N VAL A 58 6.78 -10.79 2.70
CA VAL A 58 7.88 -11.11 1.78
C VAL A 58 8.42 -12.48 2.11
N CYS A 59 8.52 -13.34 1.10
CA CYS A 59 9.01 -14.71 1.22
C CYS A 59 10.52 -14.75 1.02
N GLY A 60 11.28 -14.92 2.10
CA GLY A 60 12.72 -15.17 2.02
C GLY A 60 13.00 -16.67 1.84
N GLY A 61 13.57 -17.07 0.69
CA GLY A 61 14.07 -18.43 0.48
C GLY A 61 13.98 -18.91 -0.98
N ASP A 62 14.98 -19.69 -1.38
CA ASP A 62 15.26 -20.24 -2.70
C ASP A 62 14.03 -20.92 -3.35
N GLY A 63 13.21 -20.13 -4.07
CA GLY A 63 12.16 -20.66 -4.94
C GLY A 63 10.71 -20.55 -4.45
N GLY A 64 10.38 -19.71 -3.47
CA GLY A 64 8.99 -19.39 -3.15
C GLY A 64 8.16 -20.54 -2.53
N ALA A 65 8.80 -21.67 -2.22
CA ALA A 65 8.30 -22.60 -1.23
C ALA A 65 8.59 -21.99 0.14
N GLY A 66 7.55 -21.62 0.90
CA GLY A 66 7.70 -21.32 2.33
C GLY A 66 8.58 -22.40 2.97
N GLY A 67 9.57 -21.96 3.74
CA GLY A 67 10.77 -22.73 4.05
C GLY A 67 10.51 -24.19 4.43
N ALA A 68 11.41 -25.09 4.06
CA ALA A 68 11.33 -26.54 4.34
C ALA A 68 11.28 -26.93 5.84
N MET A 69 11.09 -25.98 6.74
CA MET A 69 11.11 -26.12 8.19
C MET A 69 10.10 -25.15 8.82
N PRO A 70 9.38 -25.55 9.89
CA PRO A 70 8.49 -24.64 10.61
C PRO A 70 9.24 -23.45 11.22
N PRO A 71 8.56 -22.31 11.39
CA PRO A 71 9.07 -21.20 12.20
C PRO A 71 9.46 -21.65 13.61
N ALA A 72 10.46 -20.99 14.20
CA ALA A 72 10.93 -21.33 15.54
C ALA A 72 9.79 -21.28 16.57
N GLY A 73 9.62 -22.37 17.34
CA GLY A 73 8.57 -22.47 18.36
C GLY A 73 7.20 -22.93 17.84
N VAL A 74 7.05 -23.20 16.54
CA VAL A 74 5.81 -23.74 15.96
C VAL A 74 6.05 -25.18 15.49
N ASN A 75 5.14 -26.10 15.81
CA ASN A 75 5.23 -27.48 15.36
C ASN A 75 4.53 -27.68 14.00
N PRO A 76 4.95 -28.66 13.18
CA PRO A 76 4.20 -29.06 12.01
C PRO A 76 2.77 -29.48 12.37
N CYS A 77 1.81 -29.15 11.51
CA CYS A 77 0.43 -29.59 11.69
C CYS A 77 0.31 -31.12 11.58
N SER A 78 -0.51 -31.70 12.45
CA SER A 78 -0.96 -33.08 12.36
C SER A 78 -1.99 -33.24 11.23
N ALA A 79 -2.24 -34.47 10.80
CA ALA A 79 -3.16 -34.77 9.68
C ALA A 79 -4.61 -34.30 9.92
N SER A 80 -5.04 -34.06 11.16
CA SER A 80 -6.37 -33.55 11.50
C SER A 80 -6.44 -32.02 11.60
N GLN A 81 -5.30 -31.33 11.64
CA GLN A 81 -5.23 -29.87 11.70
C GLN A 81 -5.23 -29.31 10.27
N THR A 82 -6.42 -28.98 9.78
CA THR A 82 -6.65 -28.43 8.44
C THR A 82 -7.60 -27.23 8.54
N GLU A 83 -7.51 -26.29 7.59
CA GLU A 83 -8.39 -25.12 7.57
C GLU A 83 -9.87 -25.54 7.55
N GLY A 84 -10.69 -24.91 8.41
CA GLY A 84 -12.10 -25.23 8.59
C GLY A 84 -12.38 -26.39 9.57
N ALA A 85 -11.37 -27.14 10.02
CA ALA A 85 -11.57 -28.19 11.03
C ALA A 85 -11.75 -27.60 12.44
N ALA A 86 -12.51 -28.30 13.28
CA ALA A 86 -12.69 -27.92 14.68
C ALA A 86 -11.38 -28.04 15.48
N CYS A 87 -11.23 -27.18 16.47
CA CYS A 87 -10.08 -27.17 17.37
C CYS A 87 -10.51 -26.79 18.78
N SER A 88 -9.70 -27.13 19.77
CA SER A 88 -10.10 -27.02 21.19
C SER A 88 -9.36 -25.93 21.96
N MET A 89 -8.23 -25.44 21.46
CA MET A 89 -7.37 -24.48 22.17
C MET A 89 -7.22 -23.19 21.36
N GLU A 90 -7.83 -22.10 21.85
CA GLU A 90 -7.68 -20.79 21.22
C GLU A 90 -6.21 -20.39 21.10
N ASN A 91 -5.85 -19.80 19.96
CA ASN A 91 -4.49 -19.38 19.61
C ASN A 91 -3.48 -20.53 19.51
N GLU A 92 -3.90 -21.79 19.53
CA GLU A 92 -3.04 -22.90 19.12
C GLU A 92 -2.60 -22.65 17.68
N GLN A 93 -1.31 -22.88 17.40
CA GLN A 93 -0.72 -22.67 16.08
C GLN A 93 0.03 -23.91 15.61
N CYS A 94 -0.06 -24.19 14.32
CA CYS A 94 0.78 -25.19 13.68
C CYS A 94 1.19 -24.74 12.28
N TRP A 95 2.30 -25.28 11.79
CA TRP A 95 2.82 -24.98 10.48
C TRP A 95 2.34 -26.03 9.46
N PRO A 96 1.54 -25.65 8.46
CA PRO A 96 0.93 -26.59 7.52
C PRO A 96 1.91 -27.14 6.46
N GLY A 97 3.20 -26.79 6.53
CA GLY A 97 4.19 -27.24 5.56
C GLY A 97 4.10 -26.57 4.19
N VAL A 98 3.15 -25.64 4.02
CA VAL A 98 2.85 -24.98 2.75
C VAL A 98 2.69 -23.48 2.98
N GLY A 99 3.11 -22.70 1.98
CA GLY A 99 2.92 -21.26 2.00
C GLY A 99 3.98 -20.50 2.80
N CYS A 100 4.33 -19.35 2.27
CA CYS A 100 5.29 -18.40 2.81
C CYS A 100 4.87 -17.86 4.18
N GLY A 101 5.42 -18.44 5.26
CA GLY A 101 5.11 -18.04 6.64
C GLY A 101 3.65 -18.27 7.06
N VAL A 102 2.85 -18.98 6.26
CA VAL A 102 1.45 -19.27 6.58
C VAL A 102 1.42 -20.26 7.75
N LEU A 103 0.60 -19.95 8.75
CA LEU A 103 0.30 -20.81 9.88
C LEU A 103 -1.19 -21.13 9.89
N LEU A 104 -1.53 -22.28 10.47
CA LEU A 104 -2.89 -22.51 10.96
C LEU A 104 -2.97 -21.98 12.39
N VAL A 105 -4.03 -21.25 12.70
CA VAL A 105 -4.37 -20.77 14.05
C VAL A 105 -5.78 -21.18 14.41
N CYS A 106 -5.95 -21.71 15.62
CA CYS A 106 -7.26 -22.06 16.16
C CYS A 106 -7.92 -20.79 16.73
N ALA A 107 -9.02 -20.34 16.14
CA ALA A 107 -9.70 -19.11 16.54
C ALA A 107 -11.22 -19.20 16.38
N THR A 108 -11.96 -18.24 16.94
CA THR A 108 -13.43 -18.16 16.79
C THR A 108 -13.86 -17.56 15.44
N SER A 109 -12.94 -16.87 14.75
CA SER A 109 -13.21 -16.17 13.49
C SER A 109 -11.94 -16.09 12.64
N ASP A 110 -12.10 -15.89 11.34
CA ASP A 110 -10.98 -15.81 10.40
C ASP A 110 -10.11 -14.58 10.71
N PRO A 111 -8.85 -14.76 11.15
CA PRO A 111 -7.94 -13.65 11.49
C PRO A 111 -7.65 -12.77 10.27
N LYS A 112 -7.76 -13.30 9.04
CA LYS A 112 -7.55 -12.53 7.81
C LYS A 112 -8.59 -11.42 7.62
N MET A 113 -9.76 -11.59 8.25
CA MET A 113 -10.90 -10.68 8.14
C MET A 113 -11.08 -9.77 9.37
N GLN A 114 -10.23 -9.93 10.40
CA GLN A 114 -10.28 -9.11 11.61
C GLN A 114 -9.45 -7.81 11.47
N PRO A 115 -9.64 -6.82 12.36
CA PRO A 115 -8.72 -5.69 12.46
C PRO A 115 -7.27 -6.15 12.64
N GLY A 116 -6.35 -5.67 11.80
CA GLY A 116 -4.97 -6.16 11.75
C GLY A 116 -4.78 -7.46 10.96
N GLY A 117 -5.83 -7.95 10.29
CA GLY A 117 -5.79 -9.07 9.35
C GLY A 117 -5.05 -8.75 8.04
N CYS A 118 -5.34 -9.50 6.97
CA CYS A 118 -4.54 -9.37 5.76
C CYS A 118 -4.70 -7.99 5.13
N PRO A 119 -3.63 -7.37 4.61
CA PRO A 119 -3.74 -6.12 3.89
C PRO A 119 -4.72 -6.22 2.70
N ILE A 120 -5.78 -5.41 2.70
CA ILE A 120 -6.76 -5.34 1.61
C ILE A 120 -6.67 -3.98 0.90
N SER A 121 -6.22 -4.00 -0.35
CA SER A 121 -5.99 -2.77 -1.14
C SER A 121 -7.14 -2.41 -2.09
N ARG A 122 -8.29 -3.11 -2.04
CA ARG A 122 -9.43 -2.80 -2.92
C ARG A 122 -10.30 -1.68 -2.34
N ALA A 123 -10.71 -0.75 -3.20
CA ALA A 123 -11.50 0.43 -2.84
C ALA A 123 -12.79 0.12 -2.07
N ARG A 124 -13.49 -0.98 -2.39
CA ARG A 124 -14.74 -1.38 -1.70
C ARG A 124 -14.58 -1.65 -0.19
N TYR A 125 -13.35 -1.82 0.31
CA TYR A 125 -13.07 -2.00 1.74
C TYR A 125 -12.50 -0.72 2.38
N LYS A 126 -12.50 0.41 1.66
CA LYS A 126 -11.99 1.70 2.12
C LYS A 126 -13.12 2.73 2.03
N LYS A 127 -13.07 3.74 2.90
CA LYS A 127 -13.98 4.89 2.91
C LYS A 127 -13.18 6.18 2.74
N ASP A 128 -13.86 7.26 2.39
CA ASP A 128 -13.28 8.62 2.34
C ASP A 128 -12.04 8.71 1.41
N ILE A 129 -12.09 8.02 0.26
CA ILE A 129 -10.98 7.96 -0.71
C ILE A 129 -10.91 9.27 -1.48
N ALA A 130 -9.80 10.01 -1.32
CA ALA A 130 -9.45 11.17 -2.12
C ALA A 130 -8.05 10.98 -2.72
N TYR A 131 -7.90 11.31 -4.00
CA TYR A 131 -6.58 11.34 -4.66
C TYR A 131 -5.88 12.67 -4.37
N LEU A 132 -4.55 12.62 -4.20
CA LEU A 132 -3.76 13.80 -3.87
C LEU A 132 -3.65 14.74 -5.09
N PRO A 133 -3.93 16.05 -4.94
CA PRO A 133 -3.65 17.03 -5.99
C PRO A 133 -2.14 17.25 -6.16
N GLU A 134 -1.73 17.87 -7.26
CA GLU A 134 -0.30 18.07 -7.61
C GLU A 134 0.53 18.70 -6.49
N GLY A 135 0.01 19.77 -5.87
CA GLY A 135 0.73 20.45 -4.79
C GLY A 135 0.98 19.55 -3.57
N GLU A 136 0.07 18.61 -3.32
CA GLU A 136 0.21 17.66 -2.22
C GLU A 136 1.17 16.52 -2.57
N LEU A 137 1.21 16.10 -3.84
CA LEU A 137 2.25 15.17 -4.33
C LEU A 137 3.65 15.78 -4.15
N HIS A 138 3.82 17.07 -4.48
CA HIS A 138 5.07 17.79 -4.27
C HIS A 138 5.43 17.90 -2.78
N ARG A 139 4.46 18.19 -1.91
CA ARG A 139 4.68 18.22 -0.47
C ARG A 139 5.18 16.88 0.06
N VAL A 140 4.55 15.78 -0.35
CA VAL A 140 4.97 14.42 0.04
C VAL A 140 6.35 14.07 -0.51
N HIS A 141 6.66 14.47 -1.74
CA HIS A 141 8.00 14.35 -2.30
C HIS A 141 9.03 15.08 -1.45
N ASP A 142 8.78 16.35 -1.09
CA ASP A 142 9.70 17.18 -0.32
C ASP A 142 9.90 16.61 1.10
N ASP A 143 8.82 16.12 1.73
CA ASP A 143 8.87 15.43 3.02
C ASP A 143 9.77 14.18 2.96
N LEU A 144 9.68 13.39 1.88
CA LEU A 144 10.53 12.22 1.68
C LEU A 144 11.99 12.61 1.44
N MET A 145 12.26 13.63 0.62
CA MET A 145 13.62 14.07 0.30
C MET A 145 14.31 14.73 1.51
N ALA A 146 13.56 15.31 2.43
CA ALA A 146 14.07 15.85 3.69
C ALA A 146 14.35 14.79 4.76
N MET A 147 13.93 13.53 4.55
CA MET A 147 14.10 12.46 5.51
C MET A 147 15.59 12.13 5.72
N ARG A 148 16.05 12.16 6.97
CA ARG A 148 17.42 11.83 7.32
C ARG A 148 17.61 10.32 7.38
N ILE A 149 18.71 9.84 6.79
CA ILE A 149 19.13 8.44 6.86
C ILE A 149 20.28 8.32 7.85
N ALA A 150 20.16 7.39 8.79
CA ALA A 150 21.12 7.08 9.83
C ALA A 150 21.46 5.58 9.85
N THR A 151 22.62 5.27 10.40
CA THR A 151 22.94 3.92 10.86
C THR A 151 22.74 3.83 12.37
N TRP A 152 22.24 2.69 12.85
CA TRP A 152 21.90 2.52 14.26
C TRP A 152 21.99 1.05 14.69
N ARG A 153 21.94 0.82 16.00
CA ARG A 153 21.84 -0.49 16.65
C ARG A 153 20.79 -0.41 17.75
N TYR A 154 20.07 -1.50 18.01
CA TYR A 154 19.17 -1.54 19.17
C TYR A 154 19.97 -1.52 20.47
N THR A 155 19.41 -0.93 21.51
CA THR A 155 20.03 -0.89 22.84
C THR A 155 20.17 -2.27 23.49
N SER A 156 19.36 -3.24 23.06
CA SER A 156 19.41 -4.64 23.47
C SER A 156 20.44 -5.48 22.71
N GLU A 157 20.98 -4.97 21.60
CA GLU A 157 21.96 -5.69 20.78
C GLU A 157 23.37 -5.61 21.39
N PRO A 158 24.19 -6.68 21.25
CA PRO A 158 25.58 -6.61 21.65
C PRO A 158 26.36 -5.61 20.78
N ALA A 159 27.45 -5.04 21.30
CA ALA A 159 28.25 -4.05 20.56
C ALA A 159 28.81 -4.56 19.22
N ALA A 160 28.98 -5.88 19.08
CA ALA A 160 29.44 -6.52 17.84
C ALA A 160 28.31 -6.77 16.81
N ALA A 161 27.06 -6.42 17.11
CA ALA A 161 25.96 -6.56 16.16
C ALA A 161 26.15 -5.69 14.91
N ARG A 162 25.59 -6.16 13.80
CA ARG A 162 25.58 -5.42 12.53
C ARG A 162 24.79 -4.12 12.70
N GLU A 163 25.24 -3.05 12.06
CA GLU A 163 24.46 -1.82 11.97
C GLU A 163 23.24 -2.01 11.08
N HIS A 164 22.14 -1.41 11.50
CA HIS A 164 20.96 -1.21 10.69
C HIS A 164 21.08 0.11 9.93
N LEU A 165 20.39 0.23 8.80
CA LEU A 165 20.29 1.44 8.00
C LEU A 165 18.82 1.83 7.88
N GLY A 166 18.48 3.07 8.19
CA GLY A 166 17.11 3.55 8.08
C GLY A 166 16.95 5.00 8.52
N PHE A 167 15.71 5.45 8.67
CA PHE A 167 15.40 6.75 9.26
C PHE A 167 14.97 6.60 10.72
N ILE A 168 15.07 7.67 11.49
CA ILE A 168 14.62 7.72 12.89
C ILE A 168 13.28 8.46 12.94
N ILE A 169 12.26 7.81 13.48
CA ILE A 169 10.88 8.32 13.47
C ILE A 169 10.71 9.61 14.29
N ASP A 170 11.54 9.82 15.31
CA ASP A 170 11.57 11.03 16.15
C ASP A 170 11.89 12.31 15.37
N ASP A 171 12.55 12.21 14.22
CA ASP A 171 12.92 13.35 13.40
C ASP A 171 11.71 13.98 12.68
N ASN A 172 10.67 13.17 12.41
CA ASN A 172 9.42 13.63 11.79
C ASN A 172 8.25 12.74 12.23
N PRO A 173 7.74 12.91 13.48
CA PRO A 173 6.74 12.02 14.07
C PRO A 173 5.36 12.10 13.40
N LEU A 174 5.12 13.09 12.54
CA LEU A 174 3.87 13.27 11.79
C LEU A 174 3.94 12.68 10.37
N SER A 175 5.03 12.00 10.02
CA SER A 175 5.20 11.40 8.71
C SER A 175 4.15 10.30 8.44
N PRO A 176 3.59 10.23 7.22
CA PRO A 176 2.75 9.11 6.79
C PRO A 176 3.45 7.74 6.81
N ALA A 177 4.78 7.73 6.92
CA ALA A 177 5.60 6.52 7.06
C ALA A 177 5.62 5.95 8.48
N ILE A 178 4.89 6.53 9.43
CA ILE A 178 4.86 6.10 10.83
C ILE A 178 3.47 5.55 11.15
N SER A 179 3.44 4.37 11.76
CA SER A 179 2.20 3.74 12.19
C SER A 179 1.55 4.51 13.33
N THR A 180 0.27 4.26 13.58
CA THR A 180 -0.53 5.02 14.55
C THR A 180 -0.04 4.93 15.99
N ASN A 181 0.75 3.92 16.36
CA ASN A 181 1.32 3.80 17.70
C ASN A 181 2.57 4.67 17.90
N GLY A 182 3.14 5.22 16.82
CA GLY A 182 4.31 6.09 16.88
C GLY A 182 5.65 5.37 17.06
N ASP A 183 5.67 4.04 17.18
CA ASP A 183 6.88 3.25 17.49
C ASP A 183 7.36 2.40 16.31
N GLN A 184 6.55 2.29 15.25
CA GLN A 184 6.83 1.44 14.10
C GLN A 184 6.65 2.19 12.79
N VAL A 185 7.43 1.78 11.79
CA VAL A 185 7.29 2.24 10.42
C VAL A 185 6.05 1.63 9.78
N ASP A 186 5.18 2.47 9.21
CA ASP A 186 4.19 2.03 8.24
C ASP A 186 4.89 1.86 6.89
N LEU A 187 5.24 0.60 6.56
CA LEU A 187 5.89 0.28 5.29
C LEU A 187 5.02 0.59 4.07
N TYR A 188 3.69 0.49 4.20
CA TYR A 188 2.78 0.82 3.09
C TYR A 188 2.77 2.33 2.85
N GLY A 189 2.70 3.12 3.93
CA GLY A 189 2.83 4.58 3.89
C GLY A 189 4.18 5.01 3.29
N TYR A 190 5.29 4.49 3.82
CA TYR A 190 6.64 4.80 3.34
C TYR A 190 6.84 4.46 1.86
N THR A 191 6.42 3.26 1.42
CA THR A 191 6.55 2.85 0.02
C THR A 191 5.70 3.72 -0.89
N SER A 192 4.50 4.11 -0.46
CA SER A 192 3.65 5.03 -1.21
C SER A 192 4.28 6.41 -1.38
N MET A 193 4.97 6.93 -0.37
CA MET A 193 5.74 8.18 -0.48
C MET A 193 6.85 8.05 -1.53
N ALA A 194 7.57 6.92 -1.57
CA ALA A 194 8.60 6.67 -2.58
C ALA A 194 8.04 6.66 -4.01
N VAL A 195 6.85 6.06 -4.20
CA VAL A 195 6.14 6.10 -5.50
C VAL A 195 5.77 7.54 -5.89
N VAL A 196 5.27 8.33 -4.95
CA VAL A 196 4.97 9.76 -5.20
C VAL A 196 6.21 10.52 -5.62
N ALA A 197 7.34 10.34 -4.91
CA ALA A 197 8.58 11.00 -5.27
C ALA A 197 9.08 10.60 -6.67
N ALA A 198 8.95 9.33 -7.05
CA ALA A 198 9.28 8.87 -8.40
C ALA A 198 8.40 9.55 -9.47
N GLN A 199 7.09 9.69 -9.23
CA GLN A 199 6.18 10.38 -10.14
C GLN A 199 6.51 11.87 -10.30
N VAL A 200 6.85 12.55 -9.20
CA VAL A 200 7.25 13.97 -9.23
C VAL A 200 8.57 14.14 -9.98
N HIS A 201 9.54 13.25 -9.77
CA HIS A 201 10.80 13.25 -10.52
C HIS A 201 10.59 13.01 -12.02
N ASP A 202 9.75 12.05 -12.41
CA ASP A 202 9.43 11.74 -13.80
C ASP A 202 8.88 12.97 -14.55
N LYS A 203 7.89 13.66 -13.97
CA LYS A 203 7.34 14.91 -14.54
C LYS A 203 8.40 16.00 -14.69
N ARG A 204 9.32 16.09 -13.75
CA ARG A 204 10.41 17.08 -13.80
C ARG A 204 11.43 16.74 -14.88
N LEU A 205 11.78 15.47 -15.03
CA LEU A 205 12.67 15.00 -16.10
C LEU A 205 12.05 15.31 -17.47
N ASP A 206 10.79 14.96 -17.67
CA ASP A 206 10.03 15.30 -18.87
C ASP A 206 10.05 16.79 -19.21
N ALA A 207 9.89 17.65 -18.19
CA ALA A 207 9.95 19.10 -18.38
C ALA A 207 11.34 19.57 -18.79
N LEU A 208 12.37 19.09 -18.09
CA LEU A 208 13.77 19.43 -18.38
C LEU A 208 14.21 18.94 -19.76
N GLU A 209 13.78 17.76 -20.19
CA GLU A 209 14.09 17.22 -21.52
C GLU A 209 13.48 18.08 -22.63
N ARG A 210 12.23 18.54 -22.45
CA ARG A 210 11.60 19.48 -23.38
C ARG A 210 12.33 20.81 -23.45
N GLU A 211 12.73 21.37 -22.30
CA GLU A 211 13.52 22.61 -22.26
C GLU A 211 14.88 22.45 -22.94
N LEU A 212 15.59 21.35 -22.67
CA LEU A 212 16.87 21.05 -23.31
C LEU A 212 16.73 20.89 -24.82
N HIS A 213 15.65 20.27 -25.30
CA HIS A 213 15.38 20.17 -26.72
C HIS A 213 15.14 21.55 -27.34
N ALA A 214 14.28 22.37 -26.74
CA ALA A 214 13.99 23.72 -27.22
C ALA A 214 15.25 24.61 -27.28
N LEU A 215 16.08 24.57 -26.25
CA LEU A 215 17.33 25.33 -26.20
C LEU A 215 18.33 24.87 -27.26
N ARG A 216 18.42 23.56 -27.55
CA ARG A 216 19.29 23.03 -28.59
C ARG A 216 18.87 23.51 -29.98
N GLU A 217 17.58 23.53 -30.27
CA GLU A 217 17.03 24.08 -31.52
C GLU A 217 17.34 25.57 -31.67
N GLU A 218 17.14 26.36 -30.60
CA GLU A 218 17.45 27.79 -30.60
C GLU A 218 18.93 28.06 -30.86
N ILE A 219 19.83 27.35 -30.17
CA ILE A 219 21.27 27.46 -30.38
C ILE A 219 21.65 27.08 -31.83
N GLY A 220 21.03 26.02 -32.38
CA GLY A 220 21.23 25.61 -33.77
C GLY A 220 20.87 26.74 -34.74
N ALA A 221 19.68 27.31 -34.59
CA ALA A 221 19.20 28.41 -35.44
C ALA A 221 20.10 29.66 -35.35
N LEU A 222 20.58 30.00 -34.14
CA LEU A 222 21.50 31.13 -33.94
C LEU A 222 22.86 30.88 -34.59
N ARG A 223 23.42 29.67 -34.49
CA ARG A 223 24.69 29.30 -35.14
C ARG A 223 24.58 29.40 -36.65
N GLU A 224 23.49 28.90 -37.24
CA GLU A 224 23.26 29.05 -38.67
C GLU A 224 23.13 30.51 -39.10
N LYS A 225 22.45 31.34 -38.30
CA LYS A 225 22.34 32.77 -38.58
C LYS A 225 23.69 33.48 -38.51
N ALA A 226 24.52 33.15 -37.52
CA ALA A 226 25.86 33.70 -37.40
C ALA A 226 26.73 33.32 -38.60
N ALA A 227 26.71 32.05 -39.03
CA ALA A 227 27.45 31.58 -40.20
C ALA A 227 27.04 32.29 -41.50
N ARG A 228 25.77 32.71 -41.63
CA ARG A 228 25.30 33.52 -42.77
C ARG A 228 25.73 34.98 -42.72
N CYS A 229 26.17 35.47 -41.57
CA CYS A 229 26.59 36.86 -41.35
C CYS A 229 28.11 37.02 -41.29
N GLU A 230 28.88 35.94 -41.40
CA GLU A 230 30.33 35.97 -41.48
C GLU A 230 30.75 36.22 -42.95
N PRO A 231 31.38 37.37 -43.26
CA PRO A 231 31.68 37.80 -44.63
C PRO A 231 32.84 37.06 -45.30
#